data_AF-A0A7W5FI26-F1
#
_entry.id   AF-A0A7W5FI26-F1
#
_cell.length_a   1.000
_cell.length_b   1.000
_cell.length_c   1.000
_cell.angle_alpha   90.00
_cell.angle_beta   90.00
_cell.angle_gamma   90.00
#
_symmetry.space_group_name_H-M   'P 1'
#
loop_
_entity.id
_entity.type
_entity.pdbx_description
1 polymer ?
#
loop_
_entity_poly.entity_id
_entity_poly.type
_entity_poly.pdbx_seq_one_letter_code
_entity_poly.pdbx_strand_id
1 'polypeptide(L)'
;MSWSCNDLKATSNLLLATYEVAWYVAYMSLTAVLRPDTGSVSGTPQPAADPSWYDAAWNQAAGSPAVTITCAILAALVTGLAVYALTRRPSKTDLGKRLMYAPLLLVNGAAVYGQVAFFYEEVAPHTWPTLGKVVLALVIALAIESVSVYVGWHAHDALLKKATNTAARLRRWSYLIAAGVAAINYAHFADDTGPLGINAAAVAFGMLSLLSPWLWGLHTRREQRVQLLREGRVDEAGATFSGERIRSFPIRSYLARRWSIDHYVTDPRQAWEGYNTELRTRWAVESTDQPGWWLRINPAARVRQLVAATTELRAITERQADAIADRDNRIADVMQALTAAHTELTETTAALDEATAKSVTADTSLRELTDQAGADREALIAAHETEKANIIAAKDTERDEALAKRTKELTDEFNAKLAAAKLTNLAQYRHGHPKNGSSKGPKHASSKVASAAASKQLMTDEEAVQAMLAVHSDPNHEWSDYAVRKTTGAGYGARIPRLVAAWREAATDKAADDSADDDSGEPWAVGQ
;
A
#
# COMPACT_ATOMS: atom_id res chain seq x y z
N MET A 1 -85.08 -17.40 -14.55
CA MET A 1 -84.21 -16.76 -15.56
C MET A 1 -84.32 -17.55 -16.85
N SER A 2 -85.14 -17.10 -17.81
CA SER A 2 -85.26 -17.75 -19.12
C SER A 2 -84.21 -17.14 -20.05
N TRP A 3 -83.25 -17.95 -20.50
CA TRP A 3 -82.29 -17.55 -21.54
C TRP A 3 -83.03 -17.52 -22.87
N SER A 4 -82.93 -16.43 -23.62
CA SER A 4 -83.54 -16.37 -24.95
C SER A 4 -82.73 -17.24 -25.91
N CYS A 5 -83.37 -17.73 -26.98
CA CYS A 5 -82.69 -18.48 -28.04
C CYS A 5 -81.54 -17.66 -28.68
N ASN A 6 -81.61 -16.32 -28.61
CA ASN A 6 -80.54 -15.44 -29.06
C ASN A 6 -79.32 -15.44 -28.11
N ASP A 7 -79.54 -15.62 -26.80
CA ASP A 7 -78.45 -15.74 -25.82
C ASP A 7 -77.68 -17.04 -26.05
N LEU A 8 -78.38 -18.14 -26.35
CA LEU A 8 -77.77 -19.45 -26.67
C LEU A 8 -76.97 -19.44 -27.99
N LYS A 9 -77.47 -18.74 -29.02
CA LYS A 9 -76.73 -18.54 -30.28
C LYS A 9 -75.50 -17.66 -30.09
N ALA A 10 -75.60 -16.63 -29.25
CA ALA A 10 -74.47 -15.77 -28.92
C ALA A 10 -73.38 -16.54 -28.15
N THR A 11 -73.73 -17.39 -27.19
CA THR A 11 -72.75 -18.26 -26.51
C THR A 11 -72.15 -19.31 -27.43
N SER A 12 -72.94 -19.91 -28.32
CA SER A 12 -72.44 -20.90 -29.29
C SER A 12 -71.41 -20.29 -30.26
N ASN A 13 -71.74 -19.15 -30.87
CA ASN A 13 -70.82 -18.44 -31.78
C ASN A 13 -69.57 -17.94 -31.04
N LEU A 14 -69.69 -17.58 -29.77
CA LEU A 14 -68.56 -17.15 -28.94
C LEU A 14 -67.64 -18.31 -28.57
N LEU A 15 -68.18 -19.48 -28.24
CA LEU A 15 -67.41 -20.70 -27.98
C LEU A 15 -66.63 -21.13 -29.23
N LEU A 16 -67.26 -21.05 -30.41
CA LEU A 16 -66.60 -21.28 -31.69
C LEU A 16 -65.46 -20.27 -31.92
N ALA A 17 -65.70 -18.98 -31.68
CA ALA A 17 -64.68 -17.95 -31.83
C ALA A 17 -63.51 -18.12 -30.85
N THR A 18 -63.75 -18.53 -29.60
CA THR A 18 -62.66 -18.81 -28.64
C THR A 18 -61.86 -20.07 -29.02
N TYR A 19 -62.53 -21.08 -29.58
CA TYR A 19 -61.86 -22.26 -30.13
C TYR A 19 -60.98 -21.89 -31.33
N GLU A 20 -61.50 -21.08 -32.25
CA GLU A 20 -60.72 -20.61 -33.41
C GLU A 20 -59.55 -19.70 -33.02
N VAL A 21 -59.70 -18.82 -32.02
CA VAL A 21 -58.59 -17.98 -31.54
C VAL A 21 -57.53 -18.84 -30.83
N ALA A 22 -57.92 -19.81 -30.01
CA ALA A 22 -56.98 -20.74 -29.39
C ALA A 22 -56.23 -21.57 -30.44
N TRP A 23 -56.93 -22.03 -31.47
CA TRP A 23 -56.34 -22.69 -32.65
C TRP A 23 -55.35 -21.73 -33.33
N TYR A 24 -55.76 -20.51 -33.68
CA TYR A 24 -54.93 -19.54 -34.42
C TYR A 24 -53.68 -19.11 -33.63
N VAL A 25 -53.77 -18.99 -32.31
CA VAL A 25 -52.61 -18.72 -31.45
C VAL A 25 -51.65 -19.90 -31.48
N ALA A 26 -52.15 -21.13 -31.37
CA ALA A 26 -51.33 -22.32 -31.54
C ALA A 26 -50.69 -22.39 -32.95
N TYR A 27 -51.41 -22.01 -34.01
CA TYR A 27 -50.90 -21.92 -35.38
C TYR A 27 -49.81 -20.87 -35.59
N MET A 28 -50.01 -19.68 -35.01
CA MET A 28 -49.08 -18.56 -35.16
C MET A 28 -47.79 -18.84 -34.38
N SER A 29 -47.89 -19.48 -33.22
CA SER A 29 -46.73 -20.00 -32.49
C SER A 29 -46.01 -21.10 -33.29
N LEU A 30 -46.76 -21.98 -33.96
CA LEU A 30 -46.22 -23.02 -34.85
C LEU A 30 -45.49 -22.41 -36.06
N THR A 31 -46.04 -21.38 -36.70
CA THR A 31 -45.47 -20.75 -37.90
C THR A 31 -44.33 -19.76 -37.61
N ALA A 32 -44.30 -19.14 -36.43
CA ALA A 32 -43.19 -18.30 -35.99
C ALA A 32 -41.91 -19.11 -35.67
N VAL A 33 -42.08 -20.37 -35.23
CA VAL A 33 -40.97 -21.30 -34.94
C VAL A 33 -40.47 -22.01 -36.21
N LEU A 34 -41.32 -22.15 -37.23
CA LEU A 34 -40.99 -22.79 -38.51
C LEU A 34 -40.43 -21.84 -39.58
N ARG A 35 -40.13 -20.58 -39.27
CA ARG A 35 -39.57 -19.65 -40.26
C ARG A 35 -38.10 -20.02 -40.52
N PRO A 36 -37.73 -20.51 -41.72
CA PRO A 36 -36.33 -20.77 -42.03
C PRO A 36 -35.62 -19.42 -42.10
N ASP A 37 -34.50 -19.29 -41.40
CA ASP A 37 -33.63 -18.14 -41.47
C ASP A 37 -33.09 -18.06 -42.92
N THR A 38 -33.63 -17.15 -43.75
CA THR A 38 -33.18 -16.95 -45.14
C THR A 38 -31.90 -16.11 -45.20
N GLY A 39 -30.99 -16.33 -44.26
CA GLY A 39 -29.66 -15.74 -44.26
C GLY A 39 -28.75 -16.55 -45.16
N SER A 40 -28.43 -16.02 -46.34
CA SER A 40 -27.46 -16.60 -47.27
C SER A 40 -26.07 -16.65 -46.62
N VAL A 41 -25.71 -17.79 -46.03
CA VAL A 41 -24.34 -18.10 -45.63
C VAL A 41 -23.90 -19.32 -46.43
N SER A 42 -22.92 -19.09 -47.31
CA SER A 42 -22.23 -20.09 -48.11
C SER A 42 -21.38 -21.00 -47.21
N GLY A 43 -22.04 -21.91 -46.50
CA GLY A 43 -21.44 -23.01 -45.77
C GLY A 43 -22.18 -24.29 -46.14
N THR A 44 -21.44 -25.39 -46.30
CA THR A 44 -21.95 -26.74 -46.54
C THR A 44 -23.25 -27.02 -45.77
N PRO A 45 -24.30 -27.57 -46.42
CA PRO A 45 -25.61 -27.74 -45.81
C PRO A 45 -25.50 -28.60 -44.56
N GLN A 46 -25.68 -27.98 -43.40
CA GLN A 46 -25.94 -28.71 -42.17
C GLN A 46 -27.30 -29.42 -42.38
N PRO A 47 -27.41 -30.74 -42.12
CA PRO A 47 -28.70 -31.41 -42.24
C PRO A 47 -29.70 -30.64 -41.38
N ALA A 48 -30.85 -30.30 -41.97
CA ALA A 48 -31.94 -29.63 -41.26
C ALA A 48 -32.17 -30.37 -39.94
N ALA A 49 -32.19 -29.63 -38.82
CA ALA A 49 -32.47 -30.21 -37.52
C ALA A 49 -33.75 -31.03 -37.64
N ASP A 50 -33.62 -32.35 -37.46
CA ASP A 50 -34.70 -33.29 -37.70
C ASP A 50 -35.87 -32.94 -36.77
N PRO A 51 -37.04 -32.50 -37.27
CA PRO A 51 -38.19 -32.17 -36.43
C PRO A 51 -38.74 -33.40 -35.69
N SER A 52 -38.23 -34.61 -36.00
CA SER A 52 -38.60 -35.87 -35.38
C SER A 52 -38.50 -35.88 -33.85
N TRP A 53 -37.58 -35.13 -33.24
CA TRP A 53 -37.48 -35.08 -31.77
C TRP A 53 -38.66 -34.32 -31.15
N TYR A 54 -39.14 -33.25 -31.79
CA TYR A 54 -40.29 -32.47 -31.31
C TYR A 54 -41.59 -33.23 -31.57
N ASP A 55 -41.75 -33.82 -32.76
CA ASP A 55 -42.92 -34.63 -33.07
C ASP A 55 -42.97 -35.90 -32.21
N ALA A 56 -41.82 -36.51 -31.87
CA ALA A 56 -41.76 -37.62 -30.92
C ALA A 56 -42.12 -37.18 -29.50
N ALA A 57 -41.56 -36.07 -29.02
CA ALA A 57 -41.87 -35.52 -27.70
C ALA A 57 -43.35 -35.11 -27.58
N TRP A 58 -43.91 -34.49 -28.63
CA TRP A 58 -45.31 -34.10 -28.69
C TRP A 58 -46.24 -35.30 -28.79
N ASN A 59 -45.94 -36.30 -29.61
CA ASN A 59 -46.78 -37.50 -29.74
C ASN A 59 -46.70 -38.38 -28.47
N GLN A 60 -45.56 -38.42 -27.80
CA GLN A 60 -45.39 -39.10 -26.50
C GLN A 60 -46.16 -38.38 -25.39
N ALA A 61 -46.14 -37.04 -25.38
CA ALA A 61 -46.95 -36.24 -24.47
C ALA A 61 -48.46 -36.41 -24.78
N ALA A 62 -48.89 -36.14 -26.01
CA ALA A 62 -50.31 -36.16 -26.42
C ALA A 62 -50.97 -37.54 -26.32
N GLY A 63 -50.21 -38.63 -26.44
CA GLY A 63 -50.71 -40.00 -26.33
C GLY A 63 -50.89 -40.51 -24.89
N SER A 64 -50.37 -39.81 -23.88
CA SER A 64 -50.50 -40.24 -22.49
C SER A 64 -51.93 -39.98 -21.96
N PRO A 65 -52.57 -40.95 -21.27
CA PRO A 65 -53.81 -40.73 -20.55
C PRO A 65 -53.71 -39.55 -19.58
N ALA A 66 -52.52 -39.28 -19.03
CA ALA A 66 -52.25 -38.15 -18.17
C ALA A 66 -52.46 -36.82 -18.89
N VAL A 67 -51.94 -36.67 -20.12
CA VAL A 67 -52.10 -35.43 -20.90
C VAL A 67 -53.54 -35.25 -21.38
N THR A 68 -54.22 -36.32 -21.78
CA THR A 68 -55.65 -36.22 -22.19
C THR A 68 -56.52 -35.75 -21.02
N ILE A 69 -56.32 -36.31 -19.83
CA ILE A 69 -57.09 -35.95 -18.64
C ILE A 69 -56.69 -34.56 -18.13
N THR A 70 -55.41 -34.21 -18.18
CA THR A 70 -54.95 -32.91 -17.71
C THR A 70 -55.35 -31.79 -18.67
N CYS A 71 -55.36 -32.04 -19.98
CA CYS A 71 -55.99 -31.15 -20.97
C CYS A 71 -57.49 -30.99 -20.71
N ALA A 72 -58.20 -32.05 -20.34
CA ALA A 72 -59.62 -31.96 -19.97
C ALA A 72 -59.85 -31.16 -18.67
N ILE A 73 -58.98 -31.31 -17.66
CA ILE A 73 -59.04 -30.53 -16.41
C ILE A 73 -58.68 -29.07 -16.66
N LEU A 74 -57.61 -28.78 -17.41
CA LEU A 74 -57.26 -27.42 -17.81
C LEU A 74 -58.38 -26.79 -18.63
N ALA A 75 -58.95 -27.53 -19.59
CA ALA A 75 -60.10 -27.06 -20.36
C ALA A 75 -61.30 -26.80 -19.45
N ALA A 76 -61.59 -27.66 -18.46
CA ALA A 76 -62.67 -27.47 -17.51
C ALA A 76 -62.42 -26.28 -16.56
N LEU A 77 -61.19 -26.06 -16.11
CA LEU A 77 -60.80 -24.92 -15.28
C LEU A 77 -60.86 -23.62 -16.08
N VAL A 78 -60.30 -23.59 -17.29
CA VAL A 78 -60.38 -22.44 -18.20
C VAL A 78 -61.83 -22.15 -18.56
N THR A 79 -62.63 -23.18 -18.83
CA THR A 79 -64.07 -23.05 -19.13
C THR A 79 -64.83 -22.55 -17.91
N GLY A 80 -64.61 -23.11 -16.71
CA GLY A 80 -65.24 -22.68 -15.47
C GLY A 80 -64.88 -21.23 -15.12
N LEU A 81 -63.63 -20.85 -15.38
CA LEU A 81 -63.14 -19.49 -15.19
C LEU A 81 -63.70 -18.52 -16.24
N ALA A 82 -63.82 -18.95 -17.50
CA ALA A 82 -64.47 -18.21 -18.57
C ALA A 82 -65.97 -18.03 -18.27
N VAL A 83 -66.66 -19.08 -17.82
CA VAL A 83 -68.06 -19.03 -17.39
C VAL A 83 -68.22 -18.10 -16.19
N TYR A 84 -67.33 -18.16 -15.19
CA TYR A 84 -67.34 -17.22 -14.06
C TYR A 84 -67.12 -15.77 -14.51
N ALA A 85 -66.20 -15.54 -15.45
CA ALA A 85 -65.94 -14.23 -16.03
C ALA A 85 -67.10 -13.73 -16.92
N LEU A 86 -67.81 -14.62 -17.62
CA LEU A 86 -68.91 -14.29 -18.52
C LEU A 86 -70.25 -14.10 -17.79
N THR A 87 -70.51 -14.89 -16.74
CA THR A 87 -71.77 -14.83 -15.97
C THR A 87 -71.85 -13.60 -15.06
N ARG A 88 -70.72 -13.10 -14.57
CA ARG A 88 -70.67 -11.77 -13.95
C ARG A 88 -70.57 -10.70 -15.04
N ARG A 89 -71.70 -10.11 -15.47
CA ARG A 89 -71.73 -8.92 -16.34
C ARG A 89 -70.75 -7.86 -15.80
N PRO A 90 -69.56 -7.68 -16.41
CA PRO A 90 -68.64 -6.67 -15.94
C PRO A 90 -69.21 -5.31 -16.33
N SER A 91 -69.15 -4.32 -15.44
CA SER A 91 -69.23 -2.94 -15.89
C SER A 91 -68.09 -2.71 -16.90
N LYS A 92 -68.25 -1.81 -17.89
CA LYS A 92 -67.18 -1.54 -18.88
C LYS A 92 -65.83 -1.17 -18.23
N THR A 93 -65.85 -0.72 -16.98
CA THR A 93 -64.68 -0.42 -16.14
C THR A 93 -64.02 -1.65 -15.47
N ASP A 94 -64.63 -2.83 -15.51
CA ASP A 94 -64.12 -4.05 -14.85
C ASP A 94 -63.35 -4.99 -15.76
N LEU A 95 -63.49 -4.91 -17.08
CA LEU A 95 -62.76 -5.77 -18.01
C LEU A 95 -61.24 -5.59 -17.84
N GLY A 96 -60.78 -4.34 -17.72
CA GLY A 96 -59.37 -4.02 -17.47
C GLY A 96 -58.87 -4.62 -16.14
N LYS A 97 -59.69 -4.58 -15.08
CA LYS A 97 -59.34 -5.19 -13.79
C LYS A 97 -59.27 -6.71 -13.87
N ARG A 98 -60.17 -7.34 -14.64
CA ARG A 98 -60.18 -8.79 -14.85
C ARG A 98 -59.00 -9.28 -15.68
N LEU A 99 -58.63 -8.52 -16.71
CA LEU A 99 -57.43 -8.78 -17.52
C LEU A 99 -56.14 -8.75 -16.69
N MET A 100 -56.08 -7.98 -15.59
CA MET A 100 -54.93 -8.00 -14.68
C MET A 100 -54.74 -9.35 -13.97
N TYR A 101 -55.78 -10.17 -13.83
CA TYR A 101 -55.67 -11.50 -13.21
C TYR A 101 -55.34 -12.60 -14.20
N ALA A 102 -55.45 -12.35 -15.52
CA ALA A 102 -55.21 -13.37 -16.53
C ALA A 102 -53.79 -13.98 -16.46
N PRO A 103 -52.70 -13.18 -16.31
CA PRO A 103 -51.36 -13.75 -16.15
C PRO A 103 -51.25 -14.62 -14.89
N LEU A 104 -51.89 -14.21 -13.79
CA LEU A 104 -51.83 -14.95 -12.52
C LEU A 104 -52.54 -16.31 -12.65
N LEU A 105 -53.67 -16.35 -13.35
CA LEU A 105 -54.43 -17.58 -13.59
C LEU A 105 -53.71 -18.51 -14.55
N LEU A 106 -53.05 -17.96 -15.58
CA LEU A 106 -52.25 -18.75 -16.52
C LEU A 106 -51.03 -19.37 -15.82
N VAL A 107 -50.29 -18.57 -15.06
CA VAL A 107 -49.10 -19.01 -14.32
C VAL A 107 -49.45 -20.07 -13.28
N ASN A 108 -50.51 -19.85 -12.49
CA ASN A 108 -50.98 -20.83 -11.51
C ASN A 108 -51.55 -22.09 -12.18
N GLY A 109 -52.26 -21.94 -13.30
CA GLY A 109 -52.76 -23.08 -14.08
C GLY A 109 -51.63 -23.98 -14.57
N ALA A 110 -50.54 -23.39 -15.06
CA ALA A 110 -49.35 -24.14 -15.47
C ALA A 110 -48.63 -24.80 -14.29
N ALA A 111 -48.57 -24.13 -13.13
CA ALA A 111 -47.97 -24.72 -11.92
C ALA A 111 -48.77 -25.92 -11.41
N VAL A 112 -50.11 -25.79 -11.34
CA VAL A 112 -51.03 -26.90 -10.99
C VAL A 112 -50.90 -28.04 -11.99
N TYR A 113 -50.80 -27.74 -13.28
CA TYR A 113 -50.58 -28.76 -14.31
C TYR A 113 -49.33 -29.59 -14.02
N GLY A 114 -48.19 -28.93 -13.79
CA GLY A 114 -46.92 -29.62 -13.50
C GLY A 114 -47.00 -30.48 -12.23
N GLN A 115 -47.66 -29.99 -11.19
CA GLN A 115 -47.85 -30.75 -9.95
C GLN A 115 -48.76 -31.96 -10.16
N VAL A 116 -49.88 -31.80 -10.88
CA VAL A 116 -50.81 -32.90 -11.17
C VAL A 116 -50.11 -33.99 -11.99
N ALA A 117 -49.33 -33.60 -13.00
CA ALA A 117 -48.54 -34.54 -13.79
C ALA A 117 -47.54 -35.31 -12.91
N PHE A 118 -46.75 -34.60 -12.09
CA PHE A 118 -45.82 -35.21 -11.16
C PHE A 118 -46.49 -36.19 -10.19
N PHE A 119 -47.54 -35.77 -9.47
CA PHE A 119 -48.20 -36.64 -8.50
C PHE A 119 -48.94 -37.81 -9.14
N TYR A 120 -49.42 -37.65 -10.37
CA TYR A 120 -50.05 -38.74 -11.12
C TYR A 120 -49.05 -39.82 -11.52
N GLU A 121 -47.85 -39.42 -11.97
CA GLU A 121 -46.83 -40.34 -12.49
C GLU A 121 -45.98 -40.95 -11.36
N GLU A 122 -45.52 -40.13 -10.41
CA GLU A 122 -44.50 -40.52 -9.41
C GLU A 122 -45.07 -40.95 -8.06
N VAL A 123 -46.25 -40.45 -7.68
CA VAL A 123 -46.77 -40.63 -6.31
C VAL A 123 -48.01 -41.52 -6.26
N ALA A 124 -48.89 -41.43 -7.25
CA ALA A 124 -50.12 -42.21 -7.24
C ALA A 124 -49.82 -43.71 -7.48
N PRO A 125 -50.31 -44.63 -6.61
CA PRO A 125 -49.98 -46.04 -6.72
C PRO A 125 -50.34 -46.59 -8.11
N HIS A 126 -49.41 -47.27 -8.78
CA HIS A 126 -49.63 -47.74 -10.15
C HIS A 126 -50.83 -48.69 -10.28
N THR A 127 -51.21 -49.37 -9.19
CA THR A 127 -52.35 -50.28 -9.09
C THR A 127 -53.71 -49.60 -9.03
N TRP A 128 -53.77 -48.27 -8.80
CA TRP A 128 -55.04 -47.55 -8.74
C TRP A 128 -55.64 -47.34 -10.13
N PRO A 129 -56.98 -47.33 -10.26
CA PRO A 129 -57.64 -46.89 -11.48
C PRO A 129 -57.21 -45.47 -11.86
N THR A 130 -57.14 -45.17 -13.17
CA THR A 130 -56.70 -43.88 -13.71
C THR A 130 -57.42 -42.70 -13.06
N LEU A 131 -58.74 -42.79 -12.89
CA LEU A 131 -59.52 -41.74 -12.24
C LEU A 131 -59.09 -41.51 -10.79
N GLY A 132 -58.80 -42.58 -10.04
CA GLY A 132 -58.33 -42.49 -8.66
C GLY A 132 -56.97 -41.78 -8.55
N LYS A 133 -56.05 -42.06 -9.49
CA LYS A 133 -54.74 -41.39 -9.56
C LYS A 133 -54.89 -39.89 -9.82
N VAL A 134 -55.73 -39.52 -10.79
CA VAL A 134 -55.99 -38.12 -11.15
C VAL A 134 -56.60 -37.35 -9.98
N VAL A 135 -57.61 -37.94 -9.31
CA VAL A 135 -58.25 -37.31 -8.16
C VAL A 135 -57.24 -37.10 -7.03
N LEU A 136 -56.40 -38.10 -6.73
CA LEU A 136 -55.36 -37.97 -5.72
C LEU A 136 -54.36 -36.86 -6.07
N ALA A 137 -53.84 -36.87 -7.30
CA ALA A 137 -52.88 -35.88 -7.79
C ALA A 137 -53.45 -34.46 -7.73
N LEU A 138 -54.71 -34.29 -8.15
CA LEU A 138 -55.42 -33.00 -8.10
C LEU A 138 -55.61 -32.51 -6.66
N VAL A 139 -56.00 -33.39 -5.73
CA VAL A 139 -56.18 -33.02 -4.32
C VAL A 139 -54.85 -32.56 -3.70
N ILE A 140 -53.74 -33.26 -3.98
CA ILE A 140 -52.42 -32.90 -3.46
C ILE A 140 -51.96 -31.57 -4.06
N ALA A 141 -52.07 -31.40 -5.38
CA ALA A 141 -51.71 -30.15 -6.06
C ALA A 141 -52.52 -28.95 -5.51
N LEU A 142 -53.84 -29.10 -5.39
CA LEU A 142 -54.71 -28.07 -4.82
C LEU A 142 -54.39 -27.78 -3.35
N ALA A 143 -54.01 -28.80 -2.56
CA ALA A 143 -53.59 -28.60 -1.18
C ALA A 143 -52.33 -27.74 -1.10
N ILE A 144 -51.30 -28.05 -1.90
CA ILE A 144 -50.04 -27.28 -1.94
C ILE A 144 -50.30 -25.84 -2.39
N GLU A 145 -51.07 -25.65 -3.47
CA GLU A 145 -51.43 -24.32 -3.95
C GLU A 145 -52.27 -23.54 -2.94
N SER A 146 -53.18 -24.20 -2.21
CA SER A 146 -53.97 -23.53 -1.18
C SER A 146 -53.11 -22.97 -0.05
N VAL A 147 -52.06 -23.68 0.37
CA VAL A 147 -51.10 -23.21 1.37
C VAL A 147 -50.32 -22.01 0.84
N SER A 148 -49.84 -22.08 -0.41
CA SER A 148 -49.15 -20.98 -1.08
C SER A 148 -50.01 -19.71 -1.15
N VAL A 149 -51.26 -19.85 -1.58
CA VAL A 149 -52.24 -18.77 -1.67
C VAL A 149 -52.57 -18.21 -0.28
N TYR A 150 -52.75 -19.07 0.73
CA TYR A 150 -53.02 -18.66 2.10
C TYR A 150 -51.89 -17.81 2.68
N VAL A 151 -50.64 -18.27 2.55
CA VAL A 151 -49.46 -17.52 3.02
C VAL A 151 -49.31 -16.21 2.25
N GLY A 152 -49.49 -16.23 0.93
CA GLY A 152 -49.45 -15.05 0.07
C GLY A 152 -50.54 -14.02 0.41
N TRP A 153 -51.75 -14.47 0.73
CA TRP A 153 -52.86 -13.64 1.17
C TRP A 153 -52.59 -12.98 2.53
N HIS A 154 -52.09 -13.74 3.51
CA HIS A 154 -51.71 -13.15 4.80
C HIS A 154 -50.56 -12.17 4.69
N ALA A 155 -49.62 -12.39 3.76
CA ALA A 155 -48.56 -11.43 3.47
C ALA A 155 -49.11 -10.13 2.88
N HIS A 156 -50.15 -10.24 2.03
CA HIS A 156 -50.87 -9.10 1.47
C HIS A 156 -51.64 -8.33 2.54
N ASP A 157 -52.45 -9.01 3.35
CA ASP A 157 -53.21 -8.43 4.45
C ASP A 157 -52.30 -7.73 5.47
N ALA A 158 -51.20 -8.38 5.87
CA ALA A 158 -50.21 -7.77 6.77
C ALA A 158 -49.61 -6.47 6.19
N LEU A 159 -49.40 -6.40 4.87
CA LEU A 159 -48.87 -5.21 4.24
C LEU A 159 -49.89 -4.07 4.19
N LEU A 160 -51.16 -4.36 3.87
CA LEU A 160 -52.25 -3.38 3.89
C LEU A 160 -52.50 -2.85 5.31
N LYS A 161 -52.28 -3.69 6.34
CA LYS A 161 -52.30 -3.31 7.76
C LYS A 161 -51.01 -2.63 8.24
N LYS A 162 -50.10 -2.26 7.33
CA LYS A 162 -48.81 -1.59 7.61
C LYS A 162 -47.85 -2.37 8.52
N ALA A 163 -48.06 -3.67 8.71
CA ALA A 163 -47.15 -4.57 9.43
C ALA A 163 -46.04 -5.06 8.50
N THR A 164 -45.19 -4.15 8.04
CA THR A 164 -44.18 -4.38 6.99
C THR A 164 -43.23 -5.55 7.31
N ASN A 165 -42.77 -5.68 8.55
CA ASN A 165 -41.89 -6.77 8.98
C ASN A 165 -42.57 -8.14 8.88
N THR A 166 -43.82 -8.24 9.33
CA THR A 166 -44.63 -9.47 9.23
C THR A 166 -44.91 -9.82 7.78
N ALA A 167 -45.30 -8.83 6.96
CA ALA A 167 -45.51 -9.00 5.53
C ALA A 167 -44.25 -9.50 4.81
N ALA A 168 -43.07 -8.96 5.14
CA ALA A 168 -41.81 -9.39 4.57
C ALA A 168 -41.46 -10.84 4.98
N ARG A 169 -41.68 -11.22 6.24
CA ARG A 169 -41.49 -12.59 6.71
C ARG A 169 -42.40 -13.58 5.99
N LEU A 170 -43.69 -13.27 5.87
CA LEU A 170 -44.66 -14.11 5.16
C LEU A 170 -44.37 -14.21 3.66
N ARG A 171 -43.90 -13.12 3.02
CA ARG A 171 -43.44 -13.17 1.62
C ARG A 171 -42.25 -14.10 1.43
N ARG A 172 -41.26 -14.07 2.32
CA ARG A 172 -40.11 -15.00 2.25
C ARG A 172 -40.58 -16.45 2.32
N TRP A 173 -41.53 -16.76 3.19
CA TRP A 173 -42.14 -18.09 3.24
C TRP A 173 -42.90 -18.44 1.96
N SER A 174 -43.65 -17.50 1.39
CA SER A 174 -44.31 -17.71 0.09
C SER A 174 -43.32 -17.99 -1.05
N TYR A 175 -42.19 -17.29 -1.10
CA TYR A 175 -41.12 -17.58 -2.06
C TYR A 175 -40.45 -18.93 -1.81
N LEU A 176 -40.25 -19.32 -0.55
CA LEU A 176 -39.69 -20.63 -0.21
C LEU A 176 -40.61 -21.78 -0.66
N ILE A 177 -41.91 -21.66 -0.40
CA ILE A 177 -42.90 -22.66 -0.83
C ILE A 177 -42.93 -22.74 -2.36
N ALA A 178 -42.97 -21.59 -3.05
CA ALA A 178 -42.93 -21.56 -4.51
C ALA A 178 -41.63 -22.14 -5.09
N ALA A 179 -40.49 -21.95 -4.42
CA ALA A 179 -39.23 -22.59 -4.80
C ALA A 179 -39.28 -24.11 -4.64
N GLY A 180 -39.92 -24.62 -3.58
CA GLY A 180 -40.19 -26.05 -3.42
C GLY A 180 -41.06 -26.61 -4.56
N VAL A 181 -42.16 -25.93 -4.88
CA VAL A 181 -43.04 -26.31 -6.01
C VAL A 181 -42.28 -26.27 -7.34
N ALA A 182 -41.49 -25.22 -7.55
CA ALA A 182 -40.68 -25.07 -8.74
C ALA A 182 -39.66 -26.20 -8.90
N ALA A 183 -39.04 -26.64 -7.80
CA ALA A 183 -38.11 -27.78 -7.82
C ALA A 183 -38.82 -29.08 -8.18
N ILE A 184 -40.03 -29.32 -7.64
CA ILE A 184 -40.86 -30.49 -8.00
C ILE A 184 -41.19 -30.46 -9.50
N ASN A 185 -41.72 -29.33 -9.99
CA ASN A 185 -42.09 -29.18 -11.38
C ASN A 185 -40.88 -29.25 -12.32
N TYR A 186 -39.75 -28.67 -11.93
CA TYR A 186 -38.51 -28.78 -12.69
C TYR A 186 -38.04 -30.24 -12.77
N ALA A 187 -37.94 -30.93 -11.63
CA ALA A 187 -37.47 -32.30 -11.56
C ALA A 187 -38.34 -33.26 -12.37
N HIS A 188 -39.66 -33.04 -12.37
CA HIS A 188 -40.60 -33.86 -13.13
C HIS A 188 -40.38 -33.77 -14.65
N PHE A 189 -40.09 -32.57 -15.17
CA PHE A 189 -39.89 -32.37 -16.60
C PHE A 189 -38.42 -32.44 -17.02
N ALA A 190 -37.48 -32.65 -16.10
CA ALA A 190 -36.06 -32.71 -16.41
C ALA A 190 -35.72 -34.04 -17.11
N ASP A 191 -34.93 -33.98 -18.19
CA ASP A 191 -34.53 -35.19 -18.91
C ASP A 191 -33.33 -35.89 -18.24
N ASP A 192 -33.26 -37.22 -18.31
CA ASP A 192 -32.12 -38.00 -17.79
C ASP A 192 -30.83 -37.85 -18.64
N THR A 193 -30.88 -37.07 -19.73
CA THR A 193 -29.80 -36.99 -20.73
C THR A 193 -28.60 -36.14 -20.30
N GLY A 194 -28.69 -35.42 -19.18
CA GLY A 194 -27.61 -34.58 -18.68
C GLY A 194 -27.57 -34.48 -17.15
N PRO A 195 -26.45 -34.03 -16.56
CA PRO A 195 -26.24 -34.01 -15.12
C PRO A 195 -27.23 -33.13 -14.33
N LEU A 196 -27.95 -32.25 -15.03
CA LEU A 196 -28.98 -31.37 -14.46
C LEU A 196 -30.33 -31.50 -15.18
N GLY A 197 -30.43 -32.38 -16.19
CA GLY A 197 -31.62 -32.58 -17.01
C GLY A 197 -32.28 -31.33 -17.57
N ILE A 198 -31.48 -30.29 -17.87
CA ILE A 198 -32.01 -28.99 -18.28
C ILE A 198 -32.66 -29.11 -19.66
N ASN A 199 -33.97 -28.94 -19.72
CA ASN A 199 -34.70 -28.71 -20.95
C ASN A 199 -35.67 -27.53 -20.83
N ALA A 200 -36.23 -27.11 -21.96
CA ALA A 200 -37.10 -25.94 -22.02
C ALA A 200 -38.37 -26.10 -21.16
N ALA A 201 -38.93 -27.32 -21.07
CA ALA A 201 -40.14 -27.60 -20.30
C ALA A 201 -39.87 -27.50 -18.79
N ALA A 202 -38.82 -28.16 -18.29
CA ALA A 202 -38.38 -28.09 -16.89
C ALA A 202 -38.15 -26.65 -16.42
N VAL A 203 -37.42 -25.87 -17.23
CA VAL A 203 -37.18 -24.46 -16.93
C VAL A 203 -38.47 -23.65 -16.96
N ALA A 204 -39.34 -23.84 -17.96
CA ALA A 204 -40.59 -23.10 -18.07
C ALA A 204 -41.54 -23.39 -16.89
N PHE A 205 -41.81 -24.66 -16.57
CA PHE A 205 -42.71 -25.03 -15.48
C PHE A 205 -42.13 -24.68 -14.10
N GLY A 206 -40.82 -24.84 -13.90
CA GLY A 206 -40.14 -24.35 -12.69
C GLY A 206 -40.27 -22.84 -12.53
N MET A 207 -39.99 -22.07 -13.59
CA MET A 207 -40.07 -20.61 -13.57
C MET A 207 -41.50 -20.09 -13.37
N LEU A 208 -42.49 -20.70 -14.02
CA LEU A 208 -43.90 -20.33 -13.84
C LEU A 208 -44.32 -20.50 -12.36
N SER A 209 -43.90 -21.60 -11.73
CA SER A 209 -44.15 -21.82 -10.30
C SER A 209 -43.53 -20.71 -9.41
N LEU A 210 -42.31 -20.27 -9.71
CA LEU A 210 -41.64 -19.17 -9.00
C LEU A 210 -42.27 -17.79 -9.25
N LEU A 211 -42.86 -17.55 -10.42
CA LEU A 211 -43.40 -16.25 -10.80
C LEU A 211 -44.70 -15.90 -10.05
N SER A 212 -45.42 -16.88 -9.52
CA SER A 212 -46.72 -16.66 -8.87
C SER A 212 -46.64 -15.71 -7.66
N PRO A 213 -45.79 -15.94 -6.63
CA PRO A 213 -45.61 -14.98 -5.53
C PRO A 213 -45.10 -13.62 -5.97
N TRP A 214 -44.32 -13.57 -7.06
CA TRP A 214 -43.81 -12.31 -7.59
C TRP A 214 -44.91 -11.44 -8.20
N LEU A 215 -45.78 -12.02 -9.04
CA LEU A 215 -46.95 -11.34 -9.60
C LEU A 215 -47.89 -10.86 -8.50
N TRP A 216 -48.14 -11.68 -7.48
CA TRP A 216 -48.93 -11.28 -6.31
C TRP A 216 -48.27 -10.14 -5.52
N GLY A 217 -46.94 -10.18 -5.40
CA GLY A 217 -46.14 -9.12 -4.81
C GLY A 217 -46.30 -7.79 -5.53
N LEU A 218 -46.30 -7.78 -6.86
CA LEU A 218 -46.53 -6.58 -7.68
C LEU A 218 -47.93 -6.00 -7.46
N HIS A 219 -48.95 -6.87 -7.50
CA HIS A 219 -50.33 -6.46 -7.22
C HIS A 219 -50.46 -5.82 -5.84
N THR A 220 -49.91 -6.47 -4.81
CA THR A 220 -49.95 -5.99 -3.43
C THR A 220 -49.24 -4.64 -3.25
N ARG A 221 -48.05 -4.45 -3.87
CA ARG A 221 -47.33 -3.16 -3.81
C ARG A 221 -48.11 -2.04 -4.47
N ARG A 222 -48.80 -2.33 -5.58
CA ARG A 222 -49.68 -1.37 -6.26
C ARG A 222 -50.83 -0.94 -5.34
N GLU A 223 -51.54 -1.89 -4.74
CA GLU A 223 -52.64 -1.58 -3.81
C GLU A 223 -52.16 -0.79 -2.59
N GLN A 224 -51.04 -1.20 -1.98
CA GLN A 224 -50.44 -0.45 -0.86
C GLN A 224 -50.08 0.98 -1.27
N ARG A 225 -49.49 1.18 -2.45
CA ARG A 225 -49.15 2.52 -2.93
C ARG A 225 -50.39 3.38 -3.15
N VAL A 226 -51.45 2.82 -3.74
CA VAL A 226 -52.73 3.53 -3.91
C VAL A 226 -53.34 3.89 -2.56
N GLN A 227 -53.27 2.99 -1.57
CA GLN A 227 -53.71 3.27 -0.21
C GLN A 227 -52.89 4.40 0.44
N LEU A 228 -51.55 4.35 0.36
CA LEU A 228 -50.68 5.36 0.95
C LEU A 228 -50.86 6.74 0.29
N LEU A 229 -51.13 6.78 -1.03
CA LEU A 229 -51.50 8.01 -1.73
C LEU A 229 -52.82 8.57 -1.21
N ARG A 230 -53.86 7.74 -1.04
CA ARG A 230 -55.15 8.18 -0.46
C ARG A 230 -55.03 8.69 0.97
N GLU A 231 -54.12 8.12 1.75
CA GLU A 231 -53.87 8.51 3.13
C GLU A 231 -52.97 9.76 3.25
N GLY A 232 -52.45 10.29 2.13
CA GLY A 232 -51.47 11.38 2.14
C GLY A 232 -50.16 11.01 2.86
N ARG A 233 -49.87 9.71 3.00
CA ARG A 233 -48.66 9.18 3.66
C ARG A 233 -47.49 8.98 2.71
N VAL A 234 -47.76 9.05 1.41
CA VAL A 234 -46.78 9.11 0.34
C VAL A 234 -47.04 10.41 -0.40
N ASP A 235 -46.04 11.26 -0.48
CA ASP A 235 -46.10 12.48 -1.28
C ASP A 235 -46.54 12.11 -2.70
N GLU A 236 -47.45 12.90 -3.29
CA GLU A 236 -47.75 12.77 -4.72
C GLU A 236 -46.43 12.89 -5.48
N ALA A 237 -45.98 11.76 -6.02
CA ALA A 237 -44.56 11.46 -6.18
C ALA A 237 -43.90 12.29 -7.29
N GLY A 238 -43.58 13.55 -7.01
CA GLY A 238 -42.98 14.51 -7.93
C GLY A 238 -43.72 14.60 -9.26
N ALA A 239 -43.11 15.29 -10.21
CA ALA A 239 -43.65 15.41 -11.54
C ALA A 239 -43.53 14.11 -12.34
N THR A 240 -44.61 13.74 -13.04
CA THR A 240 -44.63 12.60 -13.96
C THR A 240 -44.31 13.05 -15.38
N PHE A 241 -43.16 12.64 -15.91
CA PHE A 241 -42.76 12.93 -17.28
C PHE A 241 -43.33 11.92 -18.28
N SER A 242 -43.60 12.36 -19.51
CA SER A 242 -44.01 11.47 -20.59
C SER A 242 -42.92 10.45 -20.94
N GLY A 243 -43.32 9.26 -21.38
CA GLY A 243 -42.38 8.20 -21.75
C GLY A 243 -41.42 8.62 -22.87
N GLU A 244 -41.88 9.44 -23.81
CA GLU A 244 -41.06 10.02 -24.87
C GLU A 244 -39.92 10.88 -24.30
N ARG A 245 -40.23 11.78 -23.36
CA ARG A 245 -39.22 12.65 -22.73
C ARG A 245 -38.21 11.84 -21.91
N ILE A 246 -38.67 10.79 -21.21
CA ILE A 246 -37.78 9.87 -20.48
C ILE A 246 -36.85 9.14 -21.46
N ARG A 247 -37.33 8.72 -22.64
CA ARG A 247 -36.49 8.05 -23.65
C ARG A 247 -35.50 9.00 -24.30
N SER A 248 -35.92 10.21 -24.67
CA SER A 248 -35.05 11.20 -25.31
C SER A 248 -34.02 11.80 -24.36
N PHE A 249 -34.36 11.94 -23.07
CA PHE A 249 -33.50 12.57 -22.07
C PHE A 249 -33.56 11.81 -20.73
N PRO A 250 -33.05 10.57 -20.64
CA PRO A 250 -33.23 9.71 -19.48
C PRO A 250 -32.63 10.32 -18.21
N ILE A 251 -31.40 10.81 -18.31
CA ILE A 251 -30.68 11.40 -17.17
C ILE A 251 -31.34 12.71 -16.73
N ARG A 252 -31.63 13.63 -17.66
CA ARG A 252 -32.23 14.93 -17.33
C ARG A 252 -33.65 14.78 -16.76
N SER A 253 -34.45 13.85 -17.31
CA SER A 253 -35.80 13.58 -16.80
C SER A 253 -35.76 12.97 -15.40
N TYR A 254 -34.79 12.10 -15.12
CA TYR A 254 -34.57 11.57 -13.78
C TYR A 254 -34.18 12.66 -12.78
N LEU A 255 -33.22 13.52 -13.14
CA LEU A 255 -32.77 14.60 -12.26
C LEU A 255 -33.86 15.67 -12.05
N ALA A 256 -34.60 16.03 -13.09
CA ALA A 256 -35.76 16.91 -12.97
C ALA A 256 -36.86 16.31 -12.10
N ARG A 257 -37.05 14.99 -12.16
CA ARG A 257 -37.99 14.29 -11.26
C ARG A 257 -37.51 14.31 -9.81
N ARG A 258 -36.23 14.04 -9.56
CA ARG A 258 -35.65 14.15 -8.22
C ARG A 258 -35.82 15.57 -7.67
N TRP A 259 -35.46 16.58 -8.48
CA TRP A 259 -35.66 17.98 -8.15
C TRP A 259 -37.12 18.29 -7.76
N SER A 260 -38.08 17.76 -8.52
CA SER A 260 -39.50 17.94 -8.26
C SER A 260 -39.98 17.30 -6.96
N ILE A 261 -39.33 16.20 -6.53
CA ILE A 261 -39.60 15.55 -5.24
C ILE A 261 -39.08 16.45 -4.12
N ASP A 262 -37.86 16.97 -4.25
CA ASP A 262 -37.24 17.84 -3.25
C ASP A 262 -38.01 19.18 -3.06
N HIS A 263 -38.74 19.64 -4.09
CA HIS A 263 -39.47 20.92 -4.11
C HIS A 263 -41.01 20.78 -4.12
N TYR A 264 -41.55 19.56 -3.94
CA TYR A 264 -42.99 19.28 -3.97
C TYR A 264 -43.72 19.80 -5.24
N VAL A 265 -43.06 19.74 -6.40
CA VAL A 265 -43.62 20.19 -7.68
C VAL A 265 -44.20 19.00 -8.45
N THR A 266 -45.48 19.05 -8.79
CA THR A 266 -46.17 17.99 -9.56
C THR A 266 -46.23 18.26 -11.06
N ASP A 267 -46.10 19.51 -11.49
CA ASP A 267 -46.08 19.88 -12.91
C ASP A 267 -44.74 19.52 -13.57
N PRO A 268 -44.69 18.63 -14.57
CA PRO A 268 -43.46 18.24 -15.27
C PRO A 268 -42.77 19.40 -15.98
N ARG A 269 -43.52 20.42 -16.40
CA ARG A 269 -42.91 21.59 -17.02
C ARG A 269 -42.13 22.41 -16.00
N GLN A 270 -42.76 22.73 -14.87
CA GLN A 270 -42.12 23.46 -13.77
C GLN A 270 -40.93 22.69 -13.19
N ALA A 271 -41.06 21.37 -13.02
CA ALA A 271 -39.95 20.53 -12.58
C ALA A 271 -38.73 20.61 -13.50
N TRP A 272 -38.96 20.62 -14.82
CA TRP A 272 -37.91 20.72 -15.82
C TRP A 272 -37.26 22.10 -15.85
N GLU A 273 -38.07 23.16 -15.80
CA GLU A 273 -37.60 24.54 -15.78
C GLU A 273 -36.84 24.87 -14.50
N GLY A 274 -37.32 24.38 -13.35
CA GLY A 274 -36.67 24.49 -12.04
C GLY A 274 -35.31 23.80 -12.03
N TYR A 275 -35.26 22.54 -12.46
CA TYR A 275 -33.99 21.80 -12.59
C TYR A 275 -33.00 22.49 -13.54
N ASN A 276 -33.43 22.96 -14.70
CA ASN A 276 -32.53 23.67 -15.62
C ASN A 276 -32.07 25.03 -15.07
N THR A 277 -32.85 25.66 -14.22
CA THR A 277 -32.47 26.91 -13.56
C THR A 277 -31.41 26.62 -12.50
N GLU A 278 -31.60 25.60 -11.67
CA GLU A 278 -30.57 25.18 -10.71
C GLU A 278 -29.29 24.69 -11.40
N LEU A 279 -29.41 23.98 -12.51
CA LEU A 279 -28.25 23.57 -13.29
C LEU A 279 -27.49 24.78 -13.84
N ARG A 280 -28.20 25.79 -14.33
CA ARG A 280 -27.60 27.06 -14.78
C ARG A 280 -26.94 27.82 -13.65
N THR A 281 -27.52 27.85 -12.45
CA THR A 281 -26.90 28.53 -11.30
C THR A 281 -25.66 27.77 -10.82
N ARG A 282 -25.70 26.44 -10.73
CA ARG A 282 -24.51 25.61 -10.43
C ARG A 282 -23.40 25.85 -11.44
N TRP A 283 -23.73 25.89 -12.73
CA TRP A 283 -22.76 26.20 -13.79
C TRP A 283 -22.24 27.62 -13.73
N ALA A 284 -23.05 28.61 -13.35
CA ALA A 284 -22.60 29.97 -13.16
C ALA A 284 -21.57 30.06 -12.02
N VAL A 285 -21.83 29.39 -10.89
CA VAL A 285 -20.89 29.32 -9.75
C VAL A 285 -19.60 28.60 -10.13
N GLU A 286 -19.70 27.42 -10.77
CA GLU A 286 -18.55 26.62 -11.19
C GLU A 286 -17.71 27.33 -12.26
N SER A 287 -18.32 28.17 -13.10
CA SER A 287 -17.60 28.96 -14.11
C SER A 287 -16.69 30.05 -13.54
N THR A 288 -16.89 30.43 -12.28
CA THR A 288 -16.04 31.40 -11.58
C THR A 288 -14.76 30.75 -11.07
N ASP A 289 -14.84 29.47 -10.65
CA ASP A 289 -13.74 28.81 -9.93
C ASP A 289 -13.00 27.74 -10.75
N GLN A 290 -13.62 27.09 -11.75
CA GLN A 290 -12.96 26.05 -12.56
C GLN A 290 -13.34 26.00 -14.05
N PRO A 291 -12.64 26.76 -14.91
CA PRO A 291 -12.23 26.40 -16.27
C PRO A 291 -13.05 25.45 -17.18
N GLY A 292 -13.03 24.19 -16.78
CA GLY A 292 -12.42 23.17 -17.64
C GLY A 292 -13.34 22.53 -18.67
N TRP A 293 -14.65 22.58 -18.48
CA TRP A 293 -15.58 21.86 -19.37
C TRP A 293 -16.35 22.79 -20.32
N TRP A 294 -16.72 24.02 -19.92
CA TRP A 294 -17.39 24.96 -20.82
C TRP A 294 -16.47 25.50 -21.92
N LEU A 295 -15.16 25.62 -21.63
CA LEU A 295 -14.15 26.00 -22.62
C LEU A 295 -13.99 25.02 -23.77
N ARG A 296 -14.39 23.75 -23.56
CA ARG A 296 -14.36 22.74 -24.64
C ARG A 296 -15.51 22.93 -25.63
N ILE A 297 -16.60 23.59 -25.21
CA ILE A 297 -17.84 23.69 -26.00
C ILE A 297 -17.99 25.10 -26.61
N ASN A 298 -17.41 26.14 -26.00
CA ASN A 298 -17.45 27.50 -26.53
C ASN A 298 -16.09 27.95 -27.14
N PRO A 299 -15.92 27.88 -28.47
CA PRO A 299 -14.64 28.20 -29.13
C PRO A 299 -14.22 29.67 -28.92
N ALA A 300 -15.16 30.60 -28.78
CA ALA A 300 -14.84 32.01 -28.57
C ALA A 300 -14.21 32.27 -27.18
N ALA A 301 -14.68 31.56 -26.16
CA ALA A 301 -14.07 31.62 -24.82
C ALA A 301 -12.65 31.05 -24.83
N ARG A 302 -12.42 29.99 -25.61
CA ARG A 302 -11.11 29.34 -25.75
C ARG A 302 -10.07 30.26 -26.40
N VAL A 303 -10.46 30.98 -27.46
CA VAL A 303 -9.57 31.95 -28.12
C VAL A 303 -9.18 33.08 -27.17
N ARG A 304 -10.11 33.61 -26.37
CA ARG A 304 -9.80 34.67 -25.39
C ARG A 304 -8.81 34.21 -24.32
N GLN A 305 -8.97 32.99 -23.82
CA GLN A 305 -8.02 32.44 -22.86
C GLN A 305 -6.66 32.14 -23.48
N LEU A 306 -6.62 31.66 -24.71
CA LEU A 306 -5.36 31.39 -25.39
C LEU A 306 -4.59 32.69 -25.62
N VAL A 307 -5.27 33.77 -26.00
CA VAL A 307 -4.67 35.12 -26.11
C VAL A 307 -4.14 35.59 -24.74
N ALA A 308 -4.93 35.45 -23.68
CA ALA A 308 -4.51 35.83 -22.32
C ALA A 308 -3.27 35.02 -21.87
N ALA A 309 -3.30 33.70 -22.05
CA ALA A 309 -2.18 32.81 -21.72
C ALA A 309 -0.93 33.11 -22.55
N THR A 310 -1.06 33.41 -23.85
CA THR A 310 0.09 33.82 -24.68
C THR A 310 0.66 35.16 -24.26
N THR A 311 -0.18 36.09 -23.78
CA THR A 311 0.26 37.40 -23.28
C THR A 311 1.02 37.23 -21.95
N GLU A 312 0.51 36.38 -21.06
CA GLU A 312 1.18 36.06 -19.79
C GLU A 312 2.51 35.34 -20.03
N LEU A 313 2.54 34.36 -20.94
CA LEU A 313 3.77 33.64 -21.29
C LEU A 313 4.82 34.58 -21.87
N ARG A 314 4.42 35.55 -22.70
CA ARG A 314 5.32 36.59 -23.20
C ARG A 314 5.88 37.45 -22.07
N ALA A 315 5.04 37.89 -21.13
CA ALA A 315 5.49 38.67 -19.98
C ALA A 315 6.46 37.88 -19.08
N ILE A 316 6.24 36.56 -18.92
CA ILE A 316 7.16 35.68 -18.20
C ILE A 316 8.50 35.58 -18.93
N THR A 317 8.49 35.40 -20.25
CA THR A 317 9.73 35.30 -21.04
C THR A 317 10.53 36.60 -21.02
N GLU A 318 9.87 37.76 -21.03
CA GLU A 318 10.52 39.07 -20.90
C GLU A 318 11.17 39.22 -19.51
N ARG A 319 10.47 38.85 -18.43
CA ARG A 319 11.06 38.83 -17.07
C ARG A 319 12.23 37.86 -16.94
N GLN A 320 12.15 36.70 -17.60
CA GLN A 320 13.25 35.74 -17.60
C GLN A 320 14.47 36.28 -18.35
N ALA A 321 14.28 37.00 -19.46
CA ALA A 321 15.38 37.64 -20.18
C ALA A 321 16.07 38.71 -19.31
N ASP A 322 15.29 39.54 -18.61
CA ASP A 322 15.82 40.56 -17.69
C ASP A 322 16.58 39.93 -16.52
N ALA A 323 16.05 38.84 -15.94
CA ALA A 323 16.72 38.12 -14.86
C ALA A 323 18.03 37.44 -15.30
N ILE A 324 18.10 36.95 -16.54
CA ILE A 324 19.33 36.41 -17.11
C ILE A 324 20.37 37.53 -17.29
N ALA A 325 19.96 38.70 -17.81
CA ALA A 325 20.84 39.85 -17.96
C ALA A 325 21.39 40.34 -16.60
N ASP A 326 20.55 40.40 -15.55
CA ASP A 326 20.99 40.74 -14.18
C ASP A 326 22.00 39.72 -13.65
N ARG A 327 21.75 38.42 -13.87
CA ARG A 327 22.67 37.36 -13.45
C ARG A 327 24.02 37.47 -14.14
N ASP A 328 24.03 37.73 -15.44
CA ASP A 328 25.28 37.84 -16.21
C ASP A 328 26.10 39.06 -15.77
N ASN A 329 25.44 40.18 -15.43
CA ASN A 329 26.12 41.33 -14.82
C ASN A 329 26.75 40.98 -13.46
N ARG A 330 26.03 40.28 -12.59
CA ARG A 330 26.57 39.83 -11.29
C ARG A 330 27.76 38.88 -11.46
N ILE A 331 27.71 37.99 -12.46
CA ILE A 331 28.83 37.09 -12.76
C ILE A 331 30.05 37.90 -13.21
N ALA A 332 29.88 38.93 -14.04
CA ALA A 332 30.96 39.81 -14.44
C ALA A 332 31.59 40.54 -13.24
N ASP A 333 30.77 41.07 -12.33
CA ASP A 333 31.24 41.74 -11.11
C ASP A 333 32.02 40.78 -10.20
N VAL A 334 31.52 39.54 -10.01
CA VAL A 334 32.21 38.51 -9.22
C VAL A 334 33.54 38.12 -9.86
N MET A 335 33.60 37.98 -11.18
CA MET A 335 34.85 37.68 -11.89
C MET A 335 35.87 38.81 -11.76
N GLN A 336 35.42 40.07 -11.78
CA GLN A 336 36.28 41.22 -11.55
C GLN A 336 36.81 41.25 -10.10
N ALA A 337 35.95 41.00 -9.11
CA ALA A 337 36.34 40.91 -7.71
C ALA A 337 37.33 39.77 -7.46
N LEU A 338 37.09 38.60 -8.07
CA LEU A 338 37.99 37.44 -7.97
C LEU A 338 39.36 37.74 -8.59
N THR A 339 39.39 38.45 -9.71
CA THR A 339 40.64 38.87 -10.36
C THR A 339 41.42 39.82 -9.45
N ALA A 340 40.75 40.81 -8.84
CA ALA A 340 41.38 41.74 -7.89
C ALA A 340 41.94 41.00 -6.67
N ALA A 341 41.17 40.08 -6.08
CA ALA A 341 41.61 39.27 -4.95
C ALA A 341 42.81 38.36 -5.31
N HIS A 342 42.84 37.82 -6.54
CA HIS A 342 43.97 37.03 -7.00
C HIS A 342 45.24 37.88 -7.16
N THR A 343 45.11 39.13 -7.62
CA THR A 343 46.24 40.07 -7.68
C THR A 343 46.74 40.39 -6.27
N GLU A 344 45.86 40.71 -5.32
CA GLU A 344 46.24 40.95 -3.93
C GLU A 344 46.93 39.74 -3.30
N LEU A 345 46.40 38.53 -3.50
CA LEU A 345 47.04 37.31 -3.02
C LEU A 345 48.45 37.14 -3.61
N THR A 346 48.61 37.41 -4.91
CA THR A 346 49.92 37.33 -5.58
C THR A 346 50.92 38.31 -4.97
N GLU A 347 50.50 39.55 -4.68
CA GLU A 347 51.33 40.55 -4.02
C GLU A 347 51.71 40.13 -2.59
N THR A 348 50.75 39.58 -1.82
CA THR A 348 51.05 39.08 -0.46
C THR A 348 52.02 37.89 -0.49
N THR A 349 51.90 36.98 -1.47
CA THR A 349 52.86 35.87 -1.61
C THR A 349 54.26 36.36 -1.95
N ALA A 350 54.39 37.37 -2.83
CA ALA A 350 55.68 37.97 -3.14
C ALA A 350 56.31 38.65 -1.91
N ALA A 351 55.51 39.33 -1.09
CA ALA A 351 55.97 39.92 0.17
C ALA A 351 56.41 38.87 1.20
N LEU A 352 55.70 37.73 1.26
CA LEU A 352 56.06 36.60 2.13
C LEU A 352 57.37 35.95 1.69
N ASP A 353 57.58 35.76 0.38
CA ASP A 353 58.83 35.24 -0.17
C ASP A 353 60.01 36.17 0.14
N GLU A 354 59.83 37.49 0.03
CA GLU A 354 60.84 38.47 0.41
C GLU A 354 61.15 38.41 1.92
N ALA A 355 60.12 38.31 2.77
CA ALA A 355 60.29 38.17 4.22
C ALA A 355 61.04 36.86 4.58
N THR A 356 60.72 35.78 3.88
CA THR A 356 61.39 34.48 4.06
C THR A 356 62.86 34.57 3.66
N ALA A 357 63.18 35.22 2.53
CA ALA A 357 64.56 35.45 2.11
C ALA A 357 65.36 36.29 3.13
N LYS A 358 64.72 37.31 3.72
CA LYS A 358 65.32 38.09 4.82
C LYS A 358 65.57 37.24 6.06
N SER A 359 64.63 36.37 6.44
CA SER A 359 64.78 35.45 7.57
C SER A 359 65.94 34.48 7.37
N VAL A 360 66.06 33.89 6.17
CA VAL A 360 67.17 32.96 5.84
C VAL A 360 68.53 33.67 5.91
N THR A 361 68.59 34.93 5.48
CA THR A 361 69.81 35.74 5.56
C THR A 361 70.15 36.03 7.03
N ALA A 362 69.16 36.40 7.85
CA ALA A 362 69.34 36.63 9.28
C ALA A 362 69.82 35.37 10.03
N ASP A 363 69.24 34.20 9.72
CA ASP A 363 69.68 32.92 10.29
C ASP A 363 71.13 32.58 9.92
N THR A 364 71.52 32.90 8.68
CA THR A 364 72.89 32.69 8.21
C THR A 364 73.87 33.59 8.99
N SER A 365 73.54 34.87 9.15
CA SER A 365 74.34 35.79 9.98
C SER A 365 74.39 35.37 11.46
N LEU A 366 73.31 34.81 12.00
CA LEU A 366 73.29 34.32 13.38
C LEU A 366 74.19 33.09 13.56
N ARG A 367 74.23 32.17 12.57
CA ARG A 367 75.17 31.05 12.55
C ARG A 367 76.63 31.52 12.49
N GLU A 368 76.95 32.46 11.60
CA GLU A 368 78.29 33.04 11.50
C GLU A 368 78.74 33.69 12.81
N LEU A 369 77.85 34.44 13.49
CA LEU A 369 78.13 35.01 14.80
C LEU A 369 78.33 33.93 15.88
N THR A 370 77.58 32.84 15.81
CA THR A 370 77.70 31.70 16.75
C THR A 370 79.02 30.97 16.55
N ASP A 371 79.41 30.73 15.30
CA ASP A 371 80.69 30.11 14.95
C ASP A 371 81.87 30.99 15.38
N GLN A 372 81.77 32.31 15.16
CA GLN A 372 82.78 33.27 15.63
C GLN A 372 82.89 33.28 17.16
N ALA A 373 81.76 33.30 17.88
CA ALA A 373 81.77 33.23 19.34
C ALA A 373 82.34 31.88 19.85
N GLY A 374 82.11 30.79 19.11
CA GLY A 374 82.73 29.49 19.37
C GLY A 374 84.25 29.55 19.22
N ALA A 375 84.76 30.10 18.11
CA ALA A 375 86.18 30.27 17.86
C ALA A 375 86.86 31.17 18.90
N ASP A 376 86.23 32.30 19.27
CA ASP A 376 86.72 33.21 20.30
C ASP A 376 86.82 32.51 21.67
N ARG A 377 85.81 31.69 22.01
CA ARG A 377 85.82 30.88 23.23
C ARG A 377 86.95 29.86 23.24
N GLU A 378 87.19 29.16 22.13
CA GLU A 378 88.30 28.21 22.02
C GLU A 378 89.66 28.90 22.15
N ALA A 379 89.82 30.08 21.54
CA ALA A 379 91.03 30.89 21.68
C ALA A 379 91.28 31.31 23.14
N LEU A 380 90.23 31.71 23.87
CA LEU A 380 90.32 32.03 25.29
C LEU A 380 90.69 30.81 26.15
N ILE A 381 90.13 29.63 25.85
CA ILE A 381 90.48 28.38 26.54
C ILE A 381 91.96 28.06 26.31
N ALA A 382 92.44 28.12 25.06
CA ALA A 382 93.84 27.84 24.72
C ALA A 382 94.81 28.83 25.39
N ALA A 383 94.45 30.12 25.45
CA ALA A 383 95.22 31.14 26.15
C ALA A 383 95.32 30.84 27.66
N HIS A 384 94.20 30.47 28.28
CA HIS A 384 94.15 30.12 29.70
C HIS A 384 94.88 28.81 30.02
N GLU A 385 94.86 27.82 29.14
CA GLU A 385 95.66 26.60 29.28
C GLU A 385 97.16 26.88 29.18
N THR A 386 97.56 27.78 28.27
CA THR A 386 98.95 28.24 28.15
C THR A 386 99.40 28.98 29.40
N GLU A 387 98.56 29.86 29.95
CA GLU A 387 98.82 30.55 31.21
C GLU A 387 98.96 29.57 32.39
N LYS A 388 98.06 28.58 32.48
CA LYS A 388 98.17 27.50 33.48
C LYS A 388 99.47 26.72 33.34
N ALA A 389 99.88 26.37 32.12
CA ALA A 389 101.13 25.66 31.87
C ALA A 389 102.35 26.49 32.33
N ASN A 390 102.34 27.81 32.09
CA ASN A 390 103.39 28.71 32.57
C ASN A 390 103.44 28.80 34.11
N ILE A 391 102.27 28.86 34.77
CA ILE A 391 102.19 28.85 36.24
C ILE A 391 102.73 27.54 36.81
N ILE A 392 102.39 26.40 36.20
CA ILE A 392 102.89 25.08 36.62
C ILE A 392 104.41 25.02 36.45
N ALA A 393 104.94 25.44 35.30
CA ALA A 393 106.39 25.46 35.04
C ALA A 393 107.15 26.35 36.05
N ALA A 394 106.60 27.51 36.40
CA ALA A 394 107.17 28.39 37.42
C ALA A 394 107.19 27.71 38.80
N LYS A 395 106.09 27.05 39.19
CA LYS A 395 106.01 26.32 40.47
C LYS A 395 106.91 25.09 40.51
N ASP A 396 107.07 24.37 39.41
CA ASP A 396 108.00 23.24 39.33
C ASP A 396 109.44 23.73 39.46
N THR A 397 109.78 24.89 38.89
CA THR A 397 111.10 25.52 39.07
C THR A 397 111.34 25.89 40.54
N GLU A 398 110.37 26.53 41.21
CA GLU A 398 110.46 26.82 42.66
C GLU A 398 110.58 25.54 43.50
N ARG A 399 109.85 24.49 43.14
CA ARG A 399 109.92 23.19 43.82
C ARG A 399 111.28 22.54 43.62
N ASP A 400 111.83 22.57 42.42
CA ASP A 400 113.14 21.98 42.11
C ASP A 400 114.27 22.74 42.81
N GLU A 401 114.18 24.07 42.92
CA GLU A 401 115.09 24.87 43.74
C GLU A 401 114.96 24.55 45.24
N ALA A 402 113.74 24.40 45.74
CA ALA A 402 113.47 24.00 47.12
C ALA A 402 113.98 22.57 47.41
N LEU A 403 113.81 21.65 46.45
CA LEU A 403 114.34 20.29 46.53
C LEU A 403 115.86 20.29 46.46
N ALA A 404 116.50 21.07 45.58
CA ALA A 404 117.95 21.19 45.51
C ALA A 404 118.53 21.72 46.83
N LYS A 405 117.88 22.74 47.42
CA LYS A 405 118.21 23.25 48.75
C LYS A 405 118.06 22.17 49.83
N ARG A 406 116.94 21.43 49.83
CA ARG A 406 116.68 20.36 50.79
C ARG A 406 117.64 19.18 50.64
N THR A 407 118.03 18.86 49.41
CA THR A 407 118.99 17.80 49.11
C THR A 407 120.38 18.20 49.58
N LYS A 408 120.76 19.47 49.43
CA LYS A 408 121.99 20.01 49.99
C LYS A 408 121.99 19.95 51.52
N GLU A 409 120.90 20.40 52.16
CA GLU A 409 120.72 20.29 53.62
C GLU A 409 120.82 18.82 54.09
N LEU A 410 120.14 17.89 53.42
CA LEU A 410 120.20 16.46 53.73
C LEU A 410 121.57 15.84 53.45
N THR A 411 122.31 16.32 52.44
CA THR A 411 123.66 15.86 52.14
C THR A 411 124.64 16.35 53.21
N ASP A 412 124.49 17.59 53.66
CA ASP A 412 125.26 18.14 54.78
C ASP A 412 124.92 17.40 56.09
N GLU A 413 123.65 17.12 56.34
CA GLU A 413 123.18 16.34 57.48
C GLU A 413 123.64 14.88 57.42
N PHE A 414 123.64 14.27 56.22
CA PHE A 414 124.16 12.92 55.98
C PHE A 414 125.67 12.86 56.14
N ASN A 415 126.43 13.84 55.64
CA ASN A 415 127.88 13.92 55.84
C ASN A 415 128.23 14.13 57.32
N ALA A 416 127.45 14.93 58.05
CA ALA A 416 127.56 15.06 59.50
C ALA A 416 127.24 13.74 60.23
N LYS A 417 126.19 13.03 59.80
CA LYS A 417 125.82 11.70 60.32
C LYS A 417 126.82 10.60 59.90
N LEU A 418 127.48 10.71 58.76
CA LEU A 418 128.53 9.78 58.30
C LEU A 418 129.84 10.00 59.08
N ALA A 419 130.16 11.25 59.42
CA ALA A 419 131.24 11.60 60.35
C ALA A 419 130.94 11.10 61.78
N ALA A 420 129.68 11.13 62.22
CA ALA A 420 129.24 10.55 63.50
C ALA A 420 129.17 9.01 63.46
N ALA A 421 128.74 8.41 62.35
CA ALA A 421 128.58 6.96 62.20
C ALA A 421 129.93 6.23 62.00
N LYS A 422 130.98 6.90 61.52
CA LYS A 422 132.36 6.35 61.58
C LYS A 422 132.90 6.21 63.00
N LEU A 423 132.28 6.88 63.99
CA LEU A 423 132.60 6.77 65.41
C LEU A 423 131.66 5.81 66.16
N THR A 424 130.63 5.29 65.49
CA THR A 424 129.56 4.53 66.14
C THR A 424 128.95 3.55 65.15
N ASN A 425 129.73 2.55 64.71
CA ASN A 425 129.25 1.18 64.45
C ASN A 425 130.35 0.31 63.81
N LEU A 426 131.43 0.14 64.59
CA LEU A 426 132.23 -1.09 64.69
C LEU A 426 131.56 -2.08 65.66
N ALA A 427 130.23 -2.05 65.73
CA ALA A 427 129.40 -2.86 66.60
C ALA A 427 128.02 -3.02 65.96
N GLN A 428 127.82 -4.15 65.26
CA GLN A 428 126.55 -4.71 64.74
C GLN A 428 126.49 -4.89 63.22
N TYR A 429 127.42 -5.73 62.76
CA TYR A 429 127.11 -6.81 61.84
C TYR A 429 126.05 -7.75 62.48
N ARG A 430 124.81 -7.78 61.98
CA ARG A 430 123.98 -9.00 61.94
C ARG A 430 122.68 -8.79 61.15
N HIS A 431 122.59 -9.51 60.02
CA HIS A 431 121.39 -9.84 59.22
C HIS A 431 120.76 -8.67 58.44
N GLY A 432 120.37 -8.75 57.17
CA GLY A 432 120.32 -9.81 56.16
C GLY A 432 119.48 -9.30 54.97
N HIS A 433 119.95 -9.53 53.74
CA HIS A 433 119.24 -9.45 52.44
C HIS A 433 117.91 -10.27 52.42
N PRO A 434 117.02 -10.27 51.38
CA PRO A 434 117.17 -9.87 49.97
C PRO A 434 115.93 -9.22 49.27
N LYS A 435 116.10 -9.03 47.96
CA LYS A 435 115.16 -8.81 46.86
C LYS A 435 114.10 -9.92 46.65
N ASN A 436 113.13 -9.59 45.79
CA ASN A 436 112.42 -10.42 44.77
C ASN A 436 111.02 -10.97 45.07
N GLY A 437 110.20 -10.92 44.00
CA GLY A 437 109.11 -11.86 43.70
C GLY A 437 107.72 -11.23 43.83
N SER A 438 107.00 -10.92 42.75
CA SER A 438 106.34 -11.79 41.74
C SER A 438 104.84 -11.94 42.00
N SER A 439 104.09 -11.77 40.91
CA SER A 439 102.82 -12.43 40.55
C SER A 439 101.89 -12.96 41.66
N LYS A 440 100.60 -12.60 41.56
CA LYS A 440 99.51 -13.57 41.32
C LYS A 440 98.16 -12.84 41.23
N GLY A 441 97.39 -13.15 40.18
CA GLY A 441 95.93 -13.00 40.20
C GLY A 441 95.30 -13.93 41.25
N PRO A 442 93.99 -13.78 41.54
CA PRO A 442 93.00 -14.74 41.03
C PRO A 442 91.65 -14.05 40.67
N LYS A 443 90.96 -14.42 39.59
CA LYS A 443 89.87 -15.43 39.53
C LYS A 443 88.91 -15.44 40.74
N HIS A 444 87.64 -15.04 40.55
CA HIS A 444 86.45 -15.93 40.48
C HIS A 444 85.10 -15.20 40.66
N ALA A 445 84.05 -15.92 40.26
CA ALA A 445 82.60 -15.80 40.55
C ALA A 445 81.83 -14.84 39.63
N SER A 446 80.97 -15.28 38.69
CA SER A 446 79.74 -16.10 38.76
C SER A 446 78.55 -15.38 39.41
N SER A 447 77.52 -15.06 38.62
CA SER A 447 76.12 -15.09 39.08
C SER A 447 75.17 -15.19 37.89
N LYS A 448 74.36 -16.26 37.90
CA LYS A 448 73.10 -16.43 37.15
C LYS A 448 72.16 -15.26 37.43
N VAL A 449 71.43 -14.78 36.44
CA VAL A 449 70.24 -13.92 36.63
C VAL A 449 69.02 -14.68 36.11
N ALA A 450 68.09 -14.91 37.03
CA ALA A 450 66.80 -15.54 36.82
C ALA A 450 65.83 -14.58 36.11
N SER A 451 64.99 -15.13 35.23
CA SER A 451 63.88 -14.43 34.59
C SER A 451 62.73 -14.27 35.59
N ALA A 452 62.45 -13.02 35.97
CA ALA A 452 61.26 -12.65 36.73
C ALA A 452 60.08 -12.51 35.77
N ALA A 453 59.15 -13.47 35.82
CA ALA A 453 57.83 -13.33 35.23
C ALA A 453 56.99 -12.40 36.13
N ALA A 454 56.90 -11.13 35.74
CA ALA A 454 56.01 -10.17 36.37
C ALA A 454 54.55 -10.56 36.07
N SER A 455 53.75 -10.77 37.12
CA SER A 455 52.31 -10.90 37.03
C SER A 455 51.73 -9.59 36.47
N LYS A 456 51.41 -9.56 35.17
CA LYS A 456 50.65 -8.46 34.58
C LYS A 456 49.28 -8.40 35.27
N GLN A 457 49.05 -7.34 36.04
CA GLN A 457 47.72 -7.00 36.53
C GLN A 457 46.77 -6.91 35.33
N LEU A 458 45.65 -7.64 35.40
CA LEU A 458 44.60 -7.56 34.41
C LEU A 458 43.98 -6.15 34.51
N MET A 459 44.00 -5.39 33.42
CA MET A 459 43.29 -4.11 33.30
C MET A 459 41.83 -4.30 33.69
N THR A 460 41.25 -3.31 34.36
CA THR A 460 39.80 -3.25 34.59
C THR A 460 39.05 -3.11 33.26
N ASP A 461 37.74 -3.40 33.24
CA ASP A 461 36.95 -3.29 32.00
C ASP A 461 36.91 -1.84 31.48
N GLU A 462 36.90 -0.84 32.37
CA GLU A 462 36.96 0.59 32.03
C GLU A 462 38.31 0.99 31.43
N GLU A 463 39.42 0.59 32.04
CA GLU A 463 40.77 0.83 31.50
C GLU A 463 40.96 0.16 30.13
N ALA A 464 40.39 -1.04 29.96
CA ALA A 464 40.42 -1.76 28.69
C ALA A 464 39.62 -1.03 27.59
N VAL A 465 38.44 -0.48 27.91
CA VAL A 465 37.64 0.32 26.97
C VAL A 465 38.35 1.62 26.60
N GLN A 466 38.95 2.32 27.56
CA GLN A 466 39.73 3.54 27.29
C GLN A 466 40.97 3.25 26.44
N ALA A 467 41.66 2.14 26.69
CA ALA A 467 42.77 1.70 25.84
C ALA A 467 42.32 1.36 24.41
N MET A 468 41.12 0.80 24.23
CA MET A 468 40.53 0.56 22.91
C MET A 468 40.14 1.86 22.19
N LEU A 469 39.52 2.82 22.89
CA LEU A 469 39.19 4.15 22.35
C LEU A 469 40.43 4.93 21.90
N ALA A 470 41.54 4.79 22.62
CA ALA A 470 42.81 5.42 22.25
C ALA A 470 43.42 4.86 20.95
N VAL A 471 43.08 3.62 20.57
CA VAL A 471 43.55 2.99 19.33
C VAL A 471 42.61 3.28 18.17
N HIS A 472 41.29 3.21 18.40
CA HIS A 472 40.26 3.53 17.40
C HIS A 472 39.06 4.23 18.05
N SER A 473 38.74 5.42 17.56
CA SER A 473 37.59 6.23 18.01
C SER A 473 36.35 6.13 17.11
N ASP A 474 36.46 5.53 15.92
CA ASP A 474 35.32 5.33 15.02
C ASP A 474 34.40 4.22 15.56
N PRO A 475 33.12 4.51 15.89
CA PRO A 475 32.18 3.52 16.40
C PRO A 475 31.88 2.37 15.43
N ASN A 476 32.18 2.55 14.14
CA ASN A 476 32.00 1.52 13.10
C ASN A 476 33.19 0.56 12.98
N HIS A 477 34.28 0.76 13.73
CA HIS A 477 35.44 -0.12 13.65
C HIS A 477 35.14 -1.53 14.19
N GLU A 478 35.40 -2.56 13.36
CA GLU A 478 35.21 -3.96 13.75
C GLU A 478 36.46 -4.51 14.45
N TRP A 479 36.33 -4.77 15.75
CA TRP A 479 37.40 -5.38 16.54
C TRP A 479 37.49 -6.89 16.33
N SER A 480 38.68 -7.38 16.00
CA SER A 480 38.98 -8.82 16.08
C SER A 480 39.33 -9.24 17.52
N ASP A 481 38.98 -10.46 17.92
CA ASP A 481 39.34 -11.03 19.24
C ASP A 481 40.85 -10.96 19.52
N TYR A 482 41.68 -11.08 18.47
CA TYR A 482 43.13 -10.94 18.58
C TYR A 482 43.53 -9.50 18.92
N ALA A 483 42.93 -8.50 18.26
CA ALA A 483 43.20 -7.09 18.49
C ALA A 483 42.79 -6.68 19.92
N VAL A 484 41.58 -7.07 20.37
CA VAL A 484 41.12 -6.78 21.73
C VAL A 484 42.07 -7.39 22.77
N ARG A 485 42.48 -8.65 22.60
CA ARG A 485 43.45 -9.29 23.51
C ARG A 485 44.80 -8.60 23.52
N LYS A 486 45.31 -8.19 22.35
CA LYS A 486 46.60 -7.52 22.25
C LYS A 486 46.58 -6.15 22.94
N THR A 487 45.49 -5.41 22.80
CA THR A 487 45.33 -4.06 23.37
C THR A 487 45.05 -4.10 24.88
N THR A 488 44.19 -5.01 25.32
CA THR A 488 43.65 -5.01 26.71
C THR A 488 44.27 -6.06 27.63
N GLY A 489 45.02 -7.03 27.06
CA GLY A 489 45.48 -8.21 27.79
C GLY A 489 44.35 -9.16 28.22
N ALA A 490 43.12 -8.98 27.74
CA ALA A 490 41.99 -9.84 28.08
C ALA A 490 42.22 -11.28 27.60
N GLY A 491 42.11 -12.25 28.51
CA GLY A 491 42.20 -13.68 28.18
C GLY A 491 41.05 -14.17 27.28
N TYR A 492 41.17 -15.40 26.80
CA TYR A 492 40.13 -16.05 25.99
C TYR A 492 38.86 -16.27 26.82
N GLY A 493 37.72 -15.73 26.38
CA GLY A 493 36.42 -15.99 27.02
C GLY A 493 35.39 -14.88 26.86
N ALA A 494 34.31 -14.96 27.65
CA ALA A 494 33.13 -14.10 27.60
C ALA A 494 33.39 -12.60 27.88
N ARG A 495 34.64 -12.22 28.21
CA ARG A 495 35.03 -10.84 28.47
C ARG A 495 35.16 -10.01 27.19
N ILE A 496 35.65 -10.59 26.09
CA ILE A 496 35.89 -9.87 24.83
C ILE A 496 34.59 -9.28 24.25
N PRO A 497 33.48 -10.04 24.13
CA PRO A 497 32.23 -9.48 23.62
C PRO A 497 31.69 -8.32 24.47
N ARG A 498 31.88 -8.37 25.80
CA ARG A 498 31.46 -7.28 26.71
C ARG A 498 32.29 -6.01 26.49
N LEU A 499 33.61 -6.15 26.34
CA LEU A 499 34.51 -5.02 26.09
C LEU A 499 34.21 -4.36 24.75
N VAL A 500 33.93 -5.14 23.70
CA VAL A 500 33.55 -4.60 22.39
C VAL A 500 32.22 -3.85 22.45
N ALA A 501 31.24 -4.38 23.19
CA ALA A 501 29.96 -3.69 23.40
C ALA A 501 30.13 -2.36 24.15
N ALA A 502 30.86 -2.38 25.27
CA ALA A 502 31.12 -1.18 26.08
C ALA A 502 31.96 -0.12 25.33
N TRP A 503 32.94 -0.56 24.52
CA TRP A 503 33.70 0.35 23.65
C TRP A 503 32.83 1.01 22.58
N ARG A 504 31.90 0.27 21.95
CA ARG A 504 31.03 0.83 20.91
C ARG A 504 30.12 1.91 21.46
N GLU A 505 29.57 1.71 22.66
CA GLU A 505 28.77 2.72 23.37
C GLU A 505 29.60 3.99 23.61
N ALA A 506 30.78 3.85 24.23
CA ALA A 506 31.65 4.98 24.52
C ALA A 506 32.21 5.69 23.25
N ALA A 507 32.42 4.98 22.15
CA ALA A 507 32.84 5.56 20.87
C ALA A 507 31.70 6.35 20.20
N THR A 508 30.46 5.90 20.37
CA THR A 508 29.27 6.59 19.84
C THR A 508 29.02 7.89 20.61
N ASP A 509 29.13 7.85 21.93
CA ASP A 509 29.00 9.03 22.78
C ASP A 509 30.07 10.08 22.44
N LYS A 510 31.32 9.64 22.26
CA LYS A 510 32.42 10.52 21.86
C LYS A 510 32.20 11.16 20.48
N ALA A 511 31.71 10.39 19.50
CA ALA A 511 31.40 10.91 18.18
C ALA A 511 30.24 11.93 18.20
N ALA A 512 29.29 11.77 19.12
CA ALA A 512 28.21 12.74 19.32
C ALA A 512 28.75 14.04 19.94
N ASP A 513 29.61 13.96 20.95
CA ASP A 513 30.26 15.14 21.56
C ASP A 513 31.13 15.90 20.55
N ASP A 514 31.94 15.19 19.75
CA ASP A 514 32.80 15.80 18.72
C ASP A 514 31.95 16.49 17.61
N SER A 515 30.72 16.04 17.35
CA SER A 515 29.80 16.67 16.38
C SER A 515 29.06 17.89 16.94
N ALA A 516 28.91 17.98 18.26
CA ALA A 516 28.23 19.10 18.90
C ALA A 516 29.10 20.36 18.95
N ASP A 517 30.43 20.20 18.98
CA ASP A 517 31.39 21.32 18.97
C ASP A 517 31.62 21.91 17.56
N ASP A 518 31.23 21.23 16.48
CA ASP A 518 31.38 21.74 15.10
C ASP A 518 30.18 22.60 14.63
N ASP A 519 29.09 22.65 15.42
CA ASP A 519 27.89 23.46 15.14
C ASP A 519 27.88 24.80 15.91
N SER A 520 28.96 25.16 16.61
CA SER A 520 29.14 26.51 17.16
C SER A 520 29.66 27.50 16.12
N GLY A 521 29.39 27.25 14.84
CA GLY A 521 29.63 28.20 13.75
C GLY A 521 29.00 29.54 14.06
N GLU A 522 29.80 30.46 14.60
CA GLU A 522 29.43 31.87 14.74
C GLU A 522 28.83 32.33 13.40
N PRO A 523 27.63 32.91 13.37
CA PRO A 523 27.05 33.40 12.13
C PRO A 523 27.94 34.51 11.58
N TRP A 524 28.54 34.26 10.42
CA TRP A 524 29.33 35.24 9.69
C TRP A 524 28.35 36.34 9.30
N ALA A 525 28.39 37.45 10.05
CA ALA A 525 27.63 38.64 9.77
C ALA A 525 28.08 39.20 8.41
N VAL A 526 27.29 38.91 7.37
CA VAL A 526 27.38 39.60 6.08
C VAL A 526 26.90 41.03 6.31
N GLY A 527 27.85 41.96 6.39
CA GLY A 527 27.58 43.40 6.44
C GLY A 527 26.87 43.87 5.19
N GLN A 528 25.79 44.63 5.39
CA GLN A 528 25.17 45.51 4.39
C GLN A 528 25.94 46.82 4.26
#